data_AF-G5ID55-F1
#
_entry.id   AF-G5ID55-F1
#
_cell.length_a   1.000
_cell.length_b   1.000
_cell.length_c   1.000
_cell.angle_alpha   90.00
_cell.angle_beta   90.00
_cell.angle_gamma   90.00
#
_symmetry.space_group_name_H-M   'P 1'
#
loop_
_entity.id
_entity.type
_entity.pdbx_description
1 polymer ?
#
loop_
_entity_poly.entity_id
_entity_poly.type
_entity_poly.pdbx_seq_one_letter_code
_entity_poly.pdbx_strand_id
1 'polypeptide(L)'
;MRWNHRRQPLSFDFSANAFEEFLQQDYICRFNFVSDSSDRQTVRYTHVRFYCAMLLQALAADDAYTGKIVRPTFELLLVTLFSRFESERSDIYQPKNKNIPDQLIQDVIQYIDENYAKKISLEELTEQFNYNRTYISTFFKKNVGMKFYDYLTRTRFSAAVWDLTTTDLSLTKIALYNGFPDLKTFNRLFQEMFHITPAEYRQKLAVTLTKLPNEYWNVKELSDPNIKLKLDEFIGIT
;
A
#
# COMPACT_ATOMS: atom_id res chain seq x y z
N MET A 1 -4.07 18.79 -1.95
CA MET A 1 -4.70 18.03 -0.83
C MET A 1 -3.95 16.72 -0.66
N ARG A 2 -3.27 16.49 0.47
CA ARG A 2 -2.27 15.42 0.64
C ARG A 2 -2.91 14.10 1.04
N TRP A 3 -2.64 13.06 0.26
CA TRP A 3 -3.12 11.69 0.46
C TRP A 3 -2.24 11.06 1.51
N ASN A 4 -2.81 10.65 2.64
CA ASN A 4 -2.08 9.74 3.51
C ASN A 4 -3.02 8.95 4.43
N HIS A 5 -3.46 7.79 3.93
CA HIS A 5 -4.05 6.72 4.74
C HIS A 5 -3.41 5.42 4.28
N ARG A 6 -2.47 4.90 5.08
CA ARG A 6 -1.99 3.51 5.02
C ARG A 6 -1.22 3.15 3.75
N ARG A 7 0.11 3.15 3.85
CA ARG A 7 0.95 2.39 2.90
C ARG A 7 1.04 0.94 3.37
N GLN A 8 -0.09 0.25 3.35
CA GLN A 8 -0.09 -1.13 2.88
C GLN A 8 -0.41 -1.03 1.38
N PRO A 9 0.35 -1.71 0.50
CA PRO A 9 -0.07 -1.82 -0.88
C PRO A 9 -1.46 -2.47 -0.88
N LEU A 10 -2.40 -1.87 -1.60
CA LEU A 10 -3.62 -2.58 -1.93
C LEU A 10 -3.21 -3.69 -2.88
N SER A 11 -3.05 -4.91 -2.36
CA SER A 11 -2.78 -6.09 -3.17
C SER A 11 -4.09 -6.56 -3.75
N PHE A 12 -4.21 -6.54 -5.07
CA PHE A 12 -5.27 -7.23 -5.75
C PHE A 12 -4.68 -8.52 -6.30
N ASP A 13 -5.12 -9.64 -5.75
CA ASP A 13 -4.68 -10.95 -6.21
C ASP A 13 -5.60 -11.38 -7.35
N PHE A 14 -5.08 -11.32 -8.57
CA PHE A 14 -5.76 -11.80 -9.75
C PHE A 14 -5.15 -13.14 -10.18
N SER A 15 -5.97 -14.04 -10.71
CA SER A 15 -5.45 -15.24 -11.38
C SER A 15 -4.50 -14.83 -12.51
N ALA A 16 -3.39 -15.56 -12.68
CA ALA A 16 -2.46 -15.33 -13.80
C ALA A 16 -3.19 -15.33 -15.16
N ASN A 17 -4.25 -16.13 -15.29
CA ASN A 17 -5.08 -16.21 -16.49
C ASN A 17 -5.82 -14.90 -16.80
N ALA A 18 -6.12 -14.07 -15.80
CA ALA A 18 -6.75 -12.76 -15.99
C ALA A 18 -5.86 -11.77 -16.75
N PHE A 19 -4.58 -12.08 -16.86
CA PHE A 19 -3.62 -11.29 -17.59
C PHE A 19 -3.04 -12.00 -18.80
N GLU A 20 -3.50 -13.19 -19.18
CA GLU A 20 -2.91 -13.96 -20.29
C GLU A 20 -2.81 -13.15 -21.59
N GLU A 21 -3.78 -12.27 -21.87
CA GLU A 21 -3.79 -11.37 -23.03
C GLU A 21 -2.75 -10.22 -22.92
N PHE A 22 -2.32 -9.86 -21.70
CA PHE A 22 -1.35 -8.79 -21.42
C PHE A 22 0.05 -9.30 -21.05
N LEU A 23 0.15 -10.53 -20.53
CA LEU A 23 1.37 -11.24 -20.13
C LEU A 23 1.91 -12.15 -21.23
N GLN A 24 1.46 -12.00 -22.48
CA GLN A 24 2.01 -12.73 -23.63
C GLN A 24 3.51 -12.48 -23.88
N GLN A 25 4.20 -11.75 -23.01
CA GLN A 25 5.60 -11.41 -23.18
C GLN A 25 6.33 -11.70 -21.86
N ASP A 26 7.51 -12.31 -21.99
CA ASP A 26 8.40 -12.78 -20.92
C ASP A 26 9.00 -11.64 -20.08
N TYR A 27 8.21 -10.65 -19.66
CA TYR A 27 8.66 -9.51 -18.87
C TYR A 27 7.65 -9.05 -17.81
N ILE A 28 8.18 -8.53 -16.72
CA ILE A 28 7.44 -7.78 -15.71
C ILE A 28 7.53 -6.31 -16.11
N CYS A 29 6.38 -5.67 -16.24
CA CYS A 29 6.31 -4.22 -16.36
C CYS A 29 6.24 -3.60 -14.96
N ARG A 30 7.20 -2.74 -14.64
CA ARG A 30 7.15 -1.90 -13.45
C ARG A 30 6.71 -0.50 -13.84
N PHE A 31 5.61 -0.07 -13.26
CA PHE A 31 5.09 1.28 -13.43
C PHE A 31 5.51 2.12 -12.23
N ASN A 32 6.05 3.33 -12.48
CA ASN A 32 6.25 4.32 -11.44
C ASN A 32 5.04 5.27 -11.41
N PHE A 33 4.09 5.02 -10.51
CA PHE A 33 2.80 5.75 -10.43
C PHE A 33 2.67 6.60 -9.16
N VAL A 34 3.72 7.34 -8.79
CA VAL A 34 3.71 8.25 -7.63
C VAL A 34 3.26 9.66 -8.05
N SER A 35 2.10 10.11 -7.56
CA SER A 35 1.61 11.50 -7.70
C SER A 35 1.85 12.36 -6.46
N ASP A 36 1.96 13.67 -6.64
CA ASP A 36 1.99 14.65 -5.55
C ASP A 36 0.86 15.70 -5.66
N SER A 37 0.88 16.76 -4.84
CA SER A 37 -0.17 17.79 -4.87
C SER A 37 -0.31 18.54 -6.19
N SER A 38 0.75 18.59 -7.02
CA SER A 38 0.80 19.29 -8.28
C SER A 38 0.16 18.51 -9.42
N ASP A 39 0.29 17.18 -9.44
CA ASP A 39 -0.13 16.35 -10.58
C ASP A 39 -1.20 15.30 -10.25
N ARG A 40 -1.55 15.10 -8.98
CA ARG A 40 -2.56 14.11 -8.55
C ARG A 40 -3.94 14.29 -9.16
N GLN A 41 -4.30 15.48 -9.66
CA GLN A 41 -5.59 15.74 -10.30
C GLN A 41 -5.55 15.62 -11.82
N THR A 42 -4.42 15.25 -12.38
CA THR A 42 -4.32 14.95 -13.81
C THR A 42 -5.12 13.70 -14.16
N VAL A 43 -5.61 13.65 -15.40
CA VAL A 43 -6.44 12.56 -15.95
C VAL A 43 -5.82 11.18 -15.71
N ARG A 44 -4.49 11.05 -15.83
CA ARG A 44 -3.79 9.77 -15.64
C ARG A 44 -3.96 9.22 -14.21
N TYR A 45 -3.92 10.08 -13.19
CA TYR A 45 -4.03 9.64 -11.79
C TYR A 45 -5.47 9.54 -11.32
N THR A 46 -6.37 10.39 -11.83
CA THR A 46 -7.79 10.29 -11.50
C THR A 46 -8.39 9.00 -12.07
N HIS A 47 -8.04 8.62 -13.31
CA HIS A 47 -8.49 7.35 -13.91
C HIS A 47 -7.98 6.13 -13.14
N VAL A 48 -6.71 6.08 -12.74
CA VAL A 48 -6.19 4.96 -11.94
C VAL A 48 -6.97 4.81 -10.64
N ARG A 49 -7.22 5.91 -9.92
CA ARG A 49 -8.00 5.87 -8.66
C ARG A 49 -9.45 5.46 -8.90
N PHE A 50 -10.06 5.95 -9.97
CA PHE A 50 -11.42 5.59 -10.36
C PHE A 50 -11.55 4.08 -10.63
N TYR A 51 -10.69 3.52 -11.47
CA TYR A 51 -10.75 2.09 -11.79
C TYR A 51 -10.43 1.22 -10.57
N CYS A 52 -9.46 1.59 -9.73
CA CYS A 52 -9.20 0.89 -8.48
C CYS A 52 -10.41 0.94 -7.52
N ALA A 53 -11.09 2.08 -7.42
CA ALA A 53 -12.29 2.23 -6.60
C ALA A 53 -13.45 1.36 -7.12
N MET A 54 -13.66 1.34 -8.44
CA MET A 54 -14.65 0.46 -9.08
C MET A 54 -14.35 -1.01 -8.86
N LEU A 55 -13.08 -1.44 -8.99
CA LEU A 55 -12.67 -2.82 -8.72
C LEU A 55 -12.95 -3.22 -7.28
N LEU A 56 -12.59 -2.36 -6.33
CA LEU A 56 -12.90 -2.59 -4.92
C LEU A 56 -14.41 -2.73 -4.70
N GLN A 57 -15.21 -1.80 -5.22
CA GLN A 57 -16.66 -1.84 -5.05
C GLN A 57 -17.29 -3.10 -5.67
N ALA A 58 -16.83 -3.52 -6.85
CA ALA A 58 -17.35 -4.71 -7.51
C ALA A 58 -17.00 -6.01 -6.78
N LEU A 59 -15.76 -6.12 -6.27
CA LEU A 59 -15.31 -7.25 -5.48
C LEU A 59 -16.01 -7.31 -4.12
N ALA A 60 -16.37 -6.16 -3.56
CA ALA A 60 -17.12 -6.05 -2.31
C ALA A 60 -18.58 -6.48 -2.42
N ALA A 61 -19.21 -6.16 -3.54
CA ALA A 61 -20.61 -6.48 -3.78
C ALA A 61 -20.82 -7.99 -3.91
N ASP A 62 -19.81 -8.68 -4.48
CA ASP A 62 -19.77 -10.14 -4.66
C ASP A 62 -21.10 -10.71 -5.18
N ASP A 63 -21.61 -10.10 -6.26
CA ASP A 63 -22.90 -10.44 -6.85
C ASP A 63 -22.74 -11.09 -8.24
N ALA A 64 -23.87 -11.49 -8.85
CA ALA A 64 -23.90 -12.15 -10.15
C ALA A 64 -23.28 -11.31 -11.30
N TYR A 65 -23.02 -10.02 -11.09
CA TYR A 65 -22.44 -9.10 -12.05
C TYR A 65 -20.98 -8.75 -11.74
N THR A 66 -20.43 -9.14 -10.58
CA THR A 66 -19.03 -8.85 -10.18
C THR A 66 -18.04 -9.18 -11.30
N GLY A 67 -18.10 -10.37 -11.91
CA GLY A 67 -17.21 -10.74 -13.01
C GLY A 67 -17.36 -9.86 -14.27
N LYS A 68 -18.58 -9.36 -14.55
CA LYS A 68 -18.88 -8.47 -15.69
C LYS A 68 -18.39 -7.05 -15.47
N ILE A 69 -18.12 -6.66 -14.22
CA ILE A 69 -17.58 -5.34 -13.87
C ILE A 69 -16.06 -5.43 -13.70
N VAL A 70 -15.58 -6.42 -12.94
CA VAL A 70 -14.17 -6.57 -12.59
C VAL A 70 -13.30 -6.69 -13.83
N ARG A 71 -13.64 -7.58 -14.78
CA ARG A 71 -12.82 -7.79 -15.99
C ARG A 71 -12.63 -6.53 -16.84
N PRO A 72 -13.68 -5.85 -17.34
CA PRO A 72 -13.48 -4.65 -18.17
C PRO A 72 -12.87 -3.48 -17.39
N THR A 73 -13.19 -3.32 -16.10
CA THR A 73 -12.58 -2.29 -15.26
C THR A 73 -11.07 -2.53 -15.10
N PHE A 74 -10.69 -3.80 -14.96
CA PHE A 74 -9.29 -4.19 -14.88
C PHE A 74 -8.55 -3.95 -16.20
N GLU A 75 -9.15 -4.32 -17.33
CA GLU A 75 -8.60 -4.04 -18.66
C GLU A 75 -8.40 -2.53 -18.88
N LEU A 76 -9.36 -1.69 -18.47
CA LEU A 76 -9.25 -0.22 -18.53
C LEU A 76 -8.14 0.33 -17.62
N LEU A 77 -7.96 -0.26 -16.44
CA LEU A 77 -6.84 0.06 -15.55
C LEU A 77 -5.51 -0.26 -16.25
N LEU A 78 -5.37 -1.45 -16.82
CA LEU A 78 -4.17 -1.85 -17.54
C LEU A 78 -3.88 -0.93 -18.73
N VAL A 79 -4.88 -0.66 -19.59
CA VAL A 79 -4.74 0.28 -20.72
C VAL A 79 -4.30 1.66 -20.22
N THR A 80 -4.84 2.13 -19.10
CA THR A 80 -4.45 3.42 -18.51
C THR A 80 -2.99 3.40 -18.04
N LEU A 81 -2.55 2.32 -17.38
CA LEU A 81 -1.17 2.16 -16.94
C LEU A 81 -0.21 2.14 -18.14
N PHE A 82 -0.47 1.29 -19.14
CA PHE A 82 0.40 1.13 -20.30
C PHE A 82 0.41 2.35 -21.25
N SER A 83 -0.67 3.12 -21.33
CA SER A 83 -0.75 4.27 -22.24
C SER A 83 -0.37 5.60 -21.60
N ARG A 84 -0.44 5.74 -20.27
CA ARG A 84 -0.26 7.04 -19.57
C ARG A 84 0.90 7.08 -18.59
N PHE A 85 1.57 5.95 -18.35
CA PHE A 85 2.70 5.86 -17.44
C PHE A 85 3.89 5.24 -18.15
N GLU A 86 5.08 5.77 -17.86
CA GLU A 86 6.32 5.12 -18.25
C GLU A 86 6.43 3.79 -17.49
N SER A 87 6.81 2.75 -18.22
CA SER A 87 7.06 1.44 -17.64
C SER A 87 8.49 1.02 -17.91
N GLU A 88 9.16 0.53 -16.88
CA GLU A 88 10.42 -0.19 -17.03
C GLU A 88 10.07 -1.65 -17.30
N ARG A 89 10.51 -2.17 -18.45
CA ARG A 89 10.46 -3.60 -18.74
C ARG A 89 11.65 -4.25 -18.07
N SER A 90 11.39 -5.21 -17.20
CA SER A 90 12.40 -6.15 -16.75
C SER A 90 12.01 -7.52 -17.26
N ASP A 91 12.88 -8.17 -18.03
CA ASP A 91 12.67 -9.55 -18.45
C ASP A 91 12.33 -10.40 -17.21
N ILE A 92 11.23 -11.16 -17.30
CA ILE A 92 10.96 -12.26 -16.38
C ILE A 92 12.05 -13.23 -16.72
N TYR A 93 13.02 -13.32 -15.83
CA TYR A 93 13.92 -14.45 -15.79
C TYR A 93 13.02 -15.68 -15.56
N GLN A 94 12.53 -16.34 -16.62
CA GLN A 94 11.74 -17.56 -16.49
C GLN A 94 12.62 -18.61 -15.84
N PRO A 95 12.35 -19.05 -14.61
CA PRO A 95 13.08 -20.17 -14.08
C PRO A 95 12.14 -21.37 -14.18
N LYS A 96 12.52 -22.35 -14.99
CA LYS A 96 11.91 -23.69 -15.00
C LYS A 96 12.09 -24.46 -13.66
N ASN A 97 12.35 -23.76 -12.56
CA ASN A 97 12.40 -24.17 -11.17
C ASN A 97 12.14 -22.91 -10.33
N LYS A 98 11.32 -22.94 -9.27
CA LYS A 98 11.18 -21.79 -8.35
C LYS A 98 12.58 -21.33 -7.89
N ASN A 99 13.04 -20.19 -8.40
CA ASN A 99 14.36 -19.66 -8.08
C ASN A 99 14.31 -19.06 -6.66
N ILE A 100 15.24 -19.48 -5.81
CA ILE A 100 15.46 -19.03 -4.42
C ILE A 100 15.34 -17.49 -4.20
N PRO A 101 15.72 -16.59 -5.13
CA PRO A 101 15.58 -15.14 -4.96
C PRO A 101 14.13 -14.66 -4.79
N ASP A 102 13.15 -15.24 -5.50
CA ASP A 102 11.75 -14.78 -5.40
C ASP A 102 11.13 -15.20 -4.06
N GLN A 103 11.53 -16.35 -3.52
CA GLN A 103 11.12 -16.77 -2.18
C GLN A 103 11.73 -15.85 -1.12
N LEU A 104 13.01 -15.48 -1.26
CA LEU A 104 13.68 -14.58 -0.33
C LEU A 104 12.94 -13.24 -0.18
N ILE A 105 12.43 -12.66 -1.26
CA ILE A 105 11.72 -11.37 -1.13
C ILE A 105 10.39 -11.53 -0.40
N GLN A 106 9.67 -12.62 -0.66
CA GLN A 106 8.43 -12.93 0.04
C GLN A 106 8.69 -13.16 1.53
N ASP A 107 9.72 -13.94 1.87
CA ASP A 107 10.07 -14.25 3.25
C ASP A 107 10.49 -12.98 4.02
N VAL A 108 11.25 -12.08 3.38
CA VAL A 108 11.64 -10.80 4.00
C VAL A 108 10.43 -9.89 4.21
N ILE A 109 9.50 -9.82 3.25
CA ILE A 109 8.25 -9.05 3.40
C ILE A 109 7.42 -9.62 4.55
N GLN A 110 7.20 -10.93 4.56
CA GLN A 110 6.47 -11.61 5.63
C GLN A 110 7.10 -11.37 6.99
N TYR A 111 8.44 -11.45 7.09
CA TYR A 111 9.14 -11.16 8.32
C TYR A 111 8.89 -9.74 8.83
N ILE A 112 8.92 -8.75 7.93
CA ILE A 112 8.60 -7.36 8.26
C ILE A 112 7.16 -7.25 8.78
N ASP A 113 6.19 -7.85 8.09
CA ASP A 113 4.77 -7.76 8.46
C ASP A 113 4.49 -8.40 9.83
N GLU A 114 5.20 -9.48 10.17
CA GLU A 114 5.07 -10.14 11.47
C GLU A 114 5.84 -9.44 12.60
N ASN A 115 6.91 -8.70 12.29
CA ASN A 115 7.84 -8.18 13.30
C ASN A 115 8.02 -6.66 13.29
N TYR A 116 7.27 -5.88 12.48
CA TYR A 116 7.51 -4.45 12.29
C TYR A 116 7.57 -3.64 13.59
N ALA A 117 6.82 -4.06 14.62
CA ALA A 117 6.78 -3.41 15.93
C ALA A 117 8.08 -3.58 16.74
N LYS A 118 8.91 -4.56 16.39
CA LYS A 118 10.21 -4.79 17.01
C LYS A 118 11.31 -4.02 16.27
N LYS A 119 12.49 -3.95 16.89
CA LYS A 119 13.68 -3.39 16.25
C LYS A 119 14.20 -4.39 15.21
N ILE A 120 13.82 -4.19 13.93
CA ILE A 120 14.38 -4.95 12.82
C ILE A 120 15.60 -4.23 12.24
N SER A 121 16.70 -4.95 12.05
CA SER A 121 17.86 -4.46 11.30
C SER A 121 18.19 -5.36 10.11
N LEU A 122 18.97 -4.83 9.17
CA LEU A 122 19.46 -5.66 8.06
C LEU A 122 20.38 -6.78 8.56
N GLU A 123 21.13 -6.55 9.65
CA GLU A 123 21.98 -7.56 10.29
C GLU A 123 21.17 -8.77 10.78
N GLU A 124 20.02 -8.54 11.41
CA GLU A 124 19.11 -9.61 11.84
C GLU A 124 18.62 -10.45 10.65
N LEU A 125 18.28 -9.79 9.53
CA LEU A 125 17.92 -10.49 8.30
C LEU A 125 19.09 -11.28 7.70
N THR A 126 20.34 -10.83 7.89
CA THR A 126 21.50 -11.60 7.41
C THR A 126 21.66 -12.93 8.14
N GLU A 127 21.39 -12.95 9.44
CA GLU A 127 21.47 -14.16 10.27
C GLU A 127 20.31 -15.12 9.97
N GLN A 128 19.11 -14.58 9.76
CA GLN A 128 17.92 -15.38 9.49
C GLN A 128 17.92 -16.01 8.09
N PHE A 129 18.36 -15.27 7.08
CA PHE A 129 18.24 -15.68 5.68
C PHE A 129 19.57 -16.14 5.06
N ASN A 130 20.68 -16.13 5.81
CA ASN A 130 22.03 -16.50 5.34
C ASN A 130 22.52 -15.69 4.11
N TYR A 131 22.12 -14.43 4.00
CA TYR A 131 22.58 -13.50 2.96
C TYR A 131 23.30 -12.31 3.57
N ASN A 132 24.29 -11.76 2.87
CA ASN A 132 24.95 -10.55 3.34
C ASN A 132 24.04 -9.31 3.22
N ARG A 133 24.31 -8.31 4.07
CA ARG A 133 23.51 -7.08 4.19
C ARG A 133 23.39 -6.31 2.88
N THR A 134 24.48 -6.21 2.12
CA THR A 134 24.53 -5.48 0.86
C THR A 134 23.62 -6.13 -0.18
N TYR A 135 23.64 -7.47 -0.23
CA TYR A 135 22.76 -8.26 -1.09
C TYR A 135 21.31 -8.01 -0.72
N ILE A 136 20.90 -8.22 0.54
CA ILE A 136 19.51 -8.00 0.99
C ILE A 136 19.05 -6.58 0.68
N SER A 137 19.84 -5.56 1.00
CA SER A 137 19.45 -4.16 0.75
C SER A 137 19.26 -3.85 -0.74
N THR A 138 20.17 -4.33 -1.59
CA THR A 138 20.13 -4.06 -3.03
C THR A 138 19.03 -4.87 -3.70
N PHE A 139 18.89 -6.14 -3.30
CA PHE A 139 17.88 -7.06 -3.75
C PHE A 139 16.48 -6.59 -3.38
N PHE A 140 16.26 -6.17 -2.13
CA PHE A 140 14.99 -5.63 -1.68
C PHE A 140 14.63 -4.36 -2.46
N LYS A 141 15.57 -3.42 -2.62
CA LYS A 141 15.34 -2.21 -3.42
C LYS A 141 15.02 -2.53 -4.87
N LYS A 142 15.72 -3.49 -5.47
CA LYS A 142 15.50 -3.90 -6.86
C LYS A 142 14.12 -4.51 -7.05
N ASN A 143 13.62 -5.33 -6.12
CA ASN A 143 12.34 -6.03 -6.29
C ASN A 143 11.13 -5.23 -5.80
N VAL A 144 11.25 -4.51 -4.69
CA VAL A 144 10.15 -3.75 -4.06
C VAL A 144 10.12 -2.29 -4.54
N GLY A 145 11.18 -1.81 -5.17
CA GLY A 145 11.29 -0.44 -5.68
C GLY A 145 11.58 0.61 -4.61
N MET A 146 11.86 0.21 -3.37
CA MET A 146 12.20 1.12 -2.26
C MET A 146 13.22 0.52 -1.30
N LYS A 147 13.87 1.38 -0.52
CA LYS A 147 14.83 0.91 0.49
C LYS A 147 14.09 0.17 1.60
N PHE A 148 14.75 -0.84 2.16
CA PHE A 148 14.24 -1.66 3.26
C PHE A 148 13.67 -0.82 4.43
N TYR A 149 14.45 0.14 4.95
CA TYR A 149 13.98 0.96 6.08
C TYR A 149 12.82 1.90 5.72
N ASP A 150 12.70 2.31 4.45
CA ASP A 150 11.57 3.10 3.99
C ASP A 150 10.29 2.23 3.97
N TYR A 151 10.42 0.97 3.55
CA TYR A 151 9.33 0.00 3.59
C TYR A 151 8.90 -0.29 5.03
N LEU A 152 9.84 -0.65 5.91
CA LEU A 152 9.56 -0.89 7.33
C LEU A 152 8.87 0.32 7.99
N THR A 153 9.36 1.53 7.71
CA THR A 153 8.74 2.76 8.25
C THR A 153 7.30 2.94 7.73
N ARG A 154 7.04 2.60 6.46
CA ARG A 154 5.67 2.64 5.89
C ARG A 154 4.75 1.61 6.55
N THR A 155 5.22 0.39 6.77
CA THR A 155 4.46 -0.66 7.47
C THR A 155 4.11 -0.20 8.89
N ARG A 156 5.10 0.32 9.64
CA ARG A 156 4.90 0.90 10.98
C ARG A 156 3.89 2.04 10.99
N PHE A 157 3.95 2.95 10.02
CA PHE A 157 2.96 4.03 9.93
C PHE A 157 1.57 3.57 9.51
N SER A 158 1.46 2.49 8.73
CA SER A 158 0.15 1.90 8.41
C SER A 158 -0.58 1.46 9.68
N ALA A 159 0.14 0.76 10.57
CA ALA A 159 -0.37 0.35 11.87
C ALA A 159 -0.55 1.54 12.85
N ALA A 160 0.40 2.48 12.91
CA ALA A 160 0.25 3.64 13.78
C ALA A 160 -0.93 4.55 13.38
N VAL A 161 -1.22 4.68 12.09
CA VAL A 161 -2.41 5.38 11.61
C VAL A 161 -3.68 4.64 12.03
N TRP A 162 -3.67 3.31 12.04
CA TRP A 162 -4.77 2.52 12.60
C TRP A 162 -5.01 2.89 14.07
N ASP A 163 -3.97 2.88 14.90
CA ASP A 163 -4.11 3.23 16.32
C ASP A 163 -4.53 4.69 16.54
N LEU A 164 -4.03 5.61 15.71
CA LEU A 164 -4.44 7.01 15.73
C LEU A 164 -5.94 7.19 15.43
N THR A 165 -6.50 6.30 14.59
CA THR A 165 -7.92 6.32 14.17
C THR A 165 -8.86 5.56 15.10
N THR A 166 -8.38 4.51 15.75
CA THR A 166 -9.24 3.54 16.44
C THR A 166 -9.08 3.55 17.96
N THR A 167 -8.10 4.29 18.49
CA THR A 167 -7.79 4.30 19.92
C THR A 167 -7.54 5.70 20.45
N ASP A 168 -7.75 5.86 21.76
CA ASP A 168 -7.41 7.06 22.53
C ASP A 168 -5.99 7.00 23.14
N LEU A 169 -5.14 6.08 22.67
CA LEU A 169 -3.78 5.96 23.16
C LEU A 169 -3.00 7.26 22.95
N SER A 170 -2.13 7.61 23.91
CA SER A 170 -1.25 8.76 23.75
C SER A 170 -0.30 8.56 22.57
N LEU A 171 0.12 9.67 21.93
CA LEU A 171 1.04 9.61 20.79
C LEU A 171 2.35 8.88 21.14
N THR A 172 2.82 9.01 22.38
CA THR A 172 3.99 8.28 22.90
C THR A 172 3.76 6.77 22.87
N LYS A 173 2.60 6.29 23.35
CA LYS A 173 2.28 4.85 23.34
C LYS A 173 2.16 4.32 21.91
N ILE A 174 1.50 5.06 21.03
CA ILE A 174 1.37 4.68 19.61
C ILE A 174 2.74 4.58 18.94
N ALA A 175 3.62 5.55 19.16
CA ALA A 175 4.97 5.50 18.63
C ALA A 175 5.71 4.23 19.08
N LEU A 176 5.70 3.94 20.38
CA LEU A 176 6.41 2.80 20.94
C LEU A 176 5.81 1.45 20.51
N TYR A 177 4.48 1.33 20.50
CA TYR A 177 3.80 0.08 20.09
C TYR A 177 4.01 -0.25 18.62
N ASN A 178 4.19 0.76 17.77
CA ASN A 178 4.43 0.59 16.34
C ASN A 178 5.92 0.58 15.98
N GLY A 179 6.80 0.31 16.95
CA GLY A 179 8.23 0.09 16.72
C GLY A 179 9.06 1.34 16.43
N PHE A 180 8.55 2.53 16.74
CA PHE A 180 9.37 3.75 16.74
C PHE A 180 10.16 3.84 18.06
N PRO A 181 11.43 4.29 18.01
CA PRO A 181 12.27 4.32 19.20
C PRO A 181 11.78 5.34 20.24
N ASP A 182 11.17 6.44 19.77
CA ASP A 182 10.69 7.52 20.60
C ASP A 182 9.66 8.39 19.85
N LEU A 183 8.95 9.24 20.60
CA LEU A 183 7.95 10.15 20.06
C LEU A 183 8.55 11.21 19.12
N LYS A 184 9.79 11.65 19.36
CA LYS A 184 10.46 12.69 18.55
C LYS A 184 10.72 12.17 17.13
N THR A 185 11.23 10.95 17.02
CA THR A 185 11.49 10.24 15.77
C THR A 185 10.19 9.96 15.03
N PHE A 186 9.16 9.49 15.75
CA PHE A 186 7.82 9.30 15.19
C PHE A 186 7.27 10.60 14.60
N ASN A 187 7.24 11.70 15.37
CA ASN A 187 6.72 12.98 14.92
C ASN A 187 7.45 13.51 13.69
N ARG A 188 8.79 13.46 13.69
CA ARG A 188 9.61 13.92 12.55
C ARG A 188 9.28 13.13 11.28
N LEU A 189 9.34 11.80 11.35
CA LEU A 189 9.08 10.93 10.20
C LEU A 189 7.61 11.02 9.74
N PHE A 190 6.67 11.21 10.67
CA PHE A 190 5.25 11.39 10.35
C PHE A 190 5.03 12.70 9.62
N GLN A 191 5.62 13.81 10.08
CA GLN A 191 5.56 15.07 9.35
C GLN A 191 6.25 15.00 7.98
N GLU A 192 7.37 14.30 7.85
CA GLU A 192 8.02 14.11 6.54
C GLU A 192 7.12 13.34 5.56
N MET A 193 6.38 12.33 6.05
CA MET A 193 5.55 11.47 5.21
C MET A 193 4.12 12.01 4.97
N PHE A 194 3.48 12.55 6.00
CA PHE A 194 2.07 13.02 6.00
C PHE A 194 1.97 14.54 5.83
N HIS A 195 3.07 15.26 6.06
CA HIS A 195 3.16 16.72 6.03
C HIS A 195 2.19 17.46 6.96
N ILE A 196 1.73 16.76 7.98
CA ILE A 196 0.98 17.29 9.13
C ILE A 196 1.44 16.50 10.36
N THR A 197 1.17 17.01 11.55
CA THR A 197 1.56 16.31 12.79
C THR A 197 0.59 15.15 13.10
N PRO A 198 1.00 14.13 13.86
CA PRO A 198 0.09 13.08 14.33
C PRO A 198 -1.09 13.64 15.14
N ALA A 199 -0.87 14.70 15.93
CA ALA A 199 -1.92 15.36 16.70
C ALA A 199 -2.95 16.03 15.78
N GLU A 200 -2.49 16.80 14.78
CA GLU A 200 -3.35 17.41 13.76
C GLU A 200 -4.11 16.35 12.95
N TYR A 201 -3.44 15.23 12.65
CA TYR A 201 -4.04 14.09 11.96
C TYR A 201 -5.20 13.51 12.78
N ARG A 202 -4.98 13.23 14.08
CA ARG A 202 -6.02 12.76 14.99
C ARG A 202 -7.17 13.77 15.15
N GLN A 203 -6.86 15.06 15.26
CA GLN A 203 -7.89 16.10 15.37
C GLN A 203 -8.78 16.16 14.13
N LYS A 204 -8.20 16.09 12.92
CA LYS A 204 -8.96 16.04 11.67
C LYS A 204 -9.85 14.80 11.60
N LEU A 205 -9.38 13.67 12.13
CA LEU A 205 -10.17 12.45 12.25
C LEU A 205 -11.32 12.64 13.24
N ALA A 206 -11.08 13.18 14.43
CA ALA A 206 -12.12 13.44 15.42
C ALA A 206 -13.22 14.36 14.87
N VAL A 207 -12.88 15.39 14.09
CA VAL A 207 -13.85 16.27 13.39
C VAL A 207 -14.65 15.51 12.32
N THR A 208 -14.07 14.46 11.72
CA THR A 208 -14.73 13.61 10.72
C THR A 208 -15.57 12.50 11.38
N LEU A 209 -15.11 11.95 12.51
CA LEU A 209 -15.71 10.85 13.27
C LEU A 209 -16.80 11.32 14.24
N THR A 210 -16.79 12.56 14.70
CA THR A 210 -17.91 13.16 15.47
C THR A 210 -19.22 13.25 14.67
N LYS A 211 -19.18 12.93 13.37
CA LYS A 211 -20.36 12.79 12.51
C LYS A 211 -20.83 11.33 12.34
N LEU A 212 -20.14 10.33 12.91
CA LEU A 212 -20.42 8.92 12.66
C LEU A 212 -20.37 8.08 13.96
N PRO A 213 -21.33 7.18 14.23
CA PRO A 213 -21.38 6.40 15.48
C PRO A 213 -20.22 5.40 15.66
N ASN A 214 -19.89 5.13 16.92
CA ASN A 214 -18.61 4.61 17.45
C ASN A 214 -18.34 3.09 17.37
N GLU A 215 -18.97 2.29 16.49
CA GLU A 215 -18.99 0.81 16.67
C GLU A 215 -18.24 -0.08 15.65
N TYR A 216 -17.43 0.43 14.74
CA TYR A 216 -16.91 -0.40 13.63
C TYR A 216 -15.40 -0.32 13.46
N TRP A 217 -14.51 -1.18 13.99
CA TRP A 217 -13.13 -1.29 13.43
C TRP A 217 -12.42 -2.64 13.69
N ASN A 218 -12.48 -3.59 12.74
CA ASN A 218 -11.51 -4.69 12.57
C ASN A 218 -11.51 -5.13 11.09
N VAL A 219 -10.38 -4.95 10.38
CA VAL A 219 -10.25 -4.97 8.90
C VAL A 219 -11.22 -3.97 8.25
N LYS A 220 -10.75 -3.01 7.46
CA LYS A 220 -11.71 -2.05 6.86
C LYS A 220 -12.51 -2.76 5.77
N GLU A 221 -13.64 -3.33 6.15
CA GLU A 221 -14.74 -3.66 5.25
C GLU A 221 -15.07 -2.44 4.36
N LEU A 222 -15.62 -2.64 3.18
CA LEU A 222 -16.04 -1.51 2.33
C LEU A 222 -17.15 -0.64 2.94
N SER A 223 -17.75 -1.11 4.03
CA SER A 223 -18.61 -0.34 4.94
C SER A 223 -17.86 0.78 5.68
N ASP A 224 -16.52 0.75 5.73
CA ASP A 224 -15.68 1.76 6.37
C ASP A 224 -15.95 3.17 5.81
N PRO A 225 -16.36 4.13 6.66
CA PRO A 225 -16.64 5.50 6.24
C PRO A 225 -15.57 6.21 5.43
N ASN A 226 -14.28 5.98 5.68
CA ASN A 226 -13.20 6.62 4.92
C ASN A 226 -12.99 5.93 3.56
N ILE A 227 -13.18 4.62 3.48
CA ILE A 227 -13.22 3.89 2.21
C ILE A 227 -14.43 4.40 1.42
N LYS A 228 -15.61 4.46 2.03
CA LYS A 228 -16.83 4.99 1.41
C LYS A 228 -16.67 6.42 0.91
N LEU A 229 -16.16 7.35 1.74
CA LEU A 229 -15.86 8.72 1.31
C LEU A 229 -14.89 8.79 0.12
N LYS A 230 -13.92 7.88 0.05
CA LYS A 230 -12.98 7.81 -1.07
C LYS A 230 -13.59 7.17 -2.31
N LEU A 231 -14.42 6.15 -2.14
CA LEU A 231 -15.21 5.57 -3.22
C LEU A 231 -16.14 6.63 -3.80
N ASP A 232 -16.85 7.40 -2.96
CA ASP A 232 -17.73 8.49 -3.38
C ASP A 232 -16.93 9.60 -4.08
N GLU A 233 -15.77 10.02 -3.53
CA GLU A 233 -14.88 10.99 -4.16
C GLU A 233 -14.40 10.57 -5.55
N PHE A 234 -14.12 9.27 -5.75
CA PHE A 234 -13.54 8.78 -6.99
C PHE A 234 -14.58 8.36 -8.02
N ILE A 235 -15.69 7.77 -7.60
CA ILE A 235 -16.75 7.25 -8.47
C ILE A 235 -17.78 8.35 -8.78
N GLY A 236 -17.82 9.44 -8.00
CA GLY A 236 -18.65 10.61 -8.29
C GLY A 236 -20.13 10.43 -7.98
N ILE A 237 -20.47 9.54 -7.04
CA ILE A 237 -21.85 9.40 -6.55
C ILE A 237 -22.09 10.48 -5.48
N THR A 238 -22.53 11.66 -5.93
CA THR A 238 -23.31 12.61 -5.12
C THR A 238 -24.78 12.52 -5.48
#